data_AF-A0A367HT68-F1
#
_entry.id   AF-A0A367HT68-F1
#
_cell.length_a   1.000
_cell.length_b   1.000
_cell.length_c   1.000
_cell.angle_alpha   90.00
_cell.angle_beta   90.00
_cell.angle_gamma   90.00
#
_symmetry.space_group_name_H-M   'P 1'
#
loop_
_entity.id
_entity.type
_entity.pdbx_description
1 polymer ?
#
loop_
_entity_poly.entity_id
_entity_poly.type
_entity_poly.pdbx_seq_one_letter_code
_entity_poly.pdbx_strand_id
1 'polypeptide(L)'
;MYPEHPGHAPAERAVEVHHPTPIHPVASAVAAPLVPVQPGAIPAVASVVLPDGRVVTGYAIDPAKPEPVTAKPAVSRTAVNVALGGIGFAAVCGGLLLLTTFIAALAALIQQLIILAAVIFGGFIAVQILGPRHGDGGTVVNIRKAIFKRNHFHS
;
A
#
# COMPACT_ATOMS: atom_id res chain seq x y z
N MET A 1 36.19 42.79 -77.94
CA MET A 1 34.78 43.15 -77.69
C MET A 1 34.15 41.99 -76.93
N TYR A 2 34.08 42.11 -75.60
CA TYR A 2 33.52 41.11 -74.69
C TYR A 2 32.42 41.80 -73.87
N PRO A 3 31.31 41.13 -73.50
CA PRO A 3 30.11 41.79 -73.01
C PRO A 3 30.19 42.11 -71.52
N GLU A 4 29.87 43.35 -71.19
CA GLU A 4 29.64 43.83 -69.82
C GLU A 4 28.39 43.14 -69.24
N HIS A 5 28.56 42.48 -68.10
CA HIS A 5 27.46 41.91 -67.34
C HIS A 5 26.85 43.00 -66.46
N PRO A 6 25.51 43.19 -66.45
CA PRO A 6 24.88 44.16 -65.56
C PRO A 6 25.09 43.73 -64.10
N GLY A 7 25.87 44.52 -63.38
CA GLY A 7 26.16 44.33 -61.96
C GLY A 7 24.88 44.36 -61.11
N HIS A 8 24.80 43.38 -60.21
CA HIS A 8 23.79 43.23 -59.17
C HIS A 8 23.39 44.54 -58.49
N ALA A 9 22.09 44.83 -58.42
CA ALA A 9 21.55 45.82 -57.51
C ALA A 9 21.70 45.32 -56.05
N PRO A 10 22.20 46.14 -55.11
CA PRO A 10 22.31 45.71 -53.72
C PRO A 10 20.92 45.63 -53.08
N ALA A 11 20.51 44.40 -52.76
CA ALA A 11 19.39 44.10 -51.88
C ALA A 11 19.90 44.09 -50.44
N GLU A 12 19.82 45.21 -49.75
CA GLU A 12 19.56 45.30 -48.30
C GLU A 12 19.70 46.77 -47.87
N ARG A 13 18.58 47.35 -47.44
CA ARG A 13 18.57 48.63 -46.76
C ARG A 13 19.17 48.39 -45.38
N ALA A 14 20.33 48.99 -45.09
CA ALA A 14 20.96 48.92 -43.78
C ALA A 14 19.92 49.29 -42.69
N VAL A 15 19.70 48.38 -41.75
CA VAL A 15 18.85 48.60 -40.58
C VAL A 15 19.53 49.65 -39.71
N GLU A 16 18.84 50.77 -39.47
CA GLU A 16 19.33 51.81 -38.56
C GLU A 16 19.26 51.28 -37.12
N VAL A 17 20.40 50.84 -36.59
CA VAL A 17 20.52 50.34 -35.21
C VAL A 17 20.59 51.53 -34.26
N HIS A 18 19.55 51.71 -33.44
CA HIS A 18 19.53 52.76 -32.43
C HIS A 18 20.42 52.36 -31.23
N HIS A 19 21.53 53.05 -31.06
CA HIS A 19 22.37 52.89 -29.87
C HIS A 19 21.87 53.83 -28.76
N PRO A 20 21.55 53.33 -27.55
CA PRO A 20 21.22 54.19 -26.44
C PRO A 20 22.44 55.03 -26.06
N THR A 21 22.28 56.36 -26.03
CA THR A 21 23.31 57.27 -25.53
C THR A 21 23.52 57.03 -24.03
N PRO A 22 24.74 56.69 -23.57
CA PRO A 22 25.02 56.55 -22.14
C PRO A 22 24.80 57.87 -21.41
N ILE A 23 23.94 57.88 -20.40
CA ILE A 23 23.78 59.02 -19.51
C ILE A 23 25.04 59.11 -18.66
N HIS A 24 25.91 60.08 -18.94
CA HIS A 24 27.04 60.38 -18.06
C HIS A 24 26.48 60.90 -16.73
N PRO A 25 26.80 60.27 -15.58
CA PRO A 25 26.42 60.82 -14.29
C PRO A 25 27.04 62.21 -14.17
N VAL A 26 26.20 63.22 -14.06
CA VAL A 26 26.61 64.60 -13.87
C VAL A 26 27.43 64.64 -12.59
N ALA A 27 28.74 64.86 -12.73
CA ALA A 27 29.69 64.99 -11.64
C ALA A 27 29.48 66.32 -10.91
N SER A 28 28.33 66.46 -10.24
CA SER A 28 27.99 67.49 -9.24
C SER A 28 26.60 67.22 -8.66
N ALA A 29 26.36 65.99 -8.18
CA ALA A 29 25.37 65.78 -7.14
C ALA A 29 26.12 65.88 -5.81
N VAL A 30 25.82 66.92 -5.05
CA VAL A 30 26.33 67.15 -3.69
C VAL A 30 26.27 65.83 -2.92
N ALA A 31 27.44 65.31 -2.53
CA ALA A 31 27.56 64.08 -1.78
C ALA A 31 26.75 64.23 -0.49
N ALA A 32 25.68 63.45 -0.35
CA ALA A 32 24.93 63.36 0.89
C ALA A 32 25.87 62.91 2.01
N PRO A 33 25.69 63.41 3.26
CA PRO A 33 26.53 62.99 4.38
C PRO A 33 26.49 61.46 4.53
N LEU A 34 27.66 60.82 4.42
CA LEU A 34 27.80 59.39 4.64
C LEU A 34 27.61 59.12 6.14
N VAL A 35 26.38 58.78 6.53
CA VAL A 35 26.07 58.28 7.87
C VAL A 35 26.44 56.80 7.92
N PRO A 36 27.19 56.33 8.94
CA PRO A 36 27.54 54.92 9.08
C PRO A 36 26.27 54.06 9.19
N VAL A 37 25.99 53.24 8.17
CA VAL A 37 24.96 52.21 8.24
C VAL A 37 25.54 51.04 9.03
N GLN A 38 25.01 50.80 10.24
CA GLN A 38 25.33 49.60 11.00
C GLN A 38 24.74 48.36 10.28
N PRO A 39 25.55 47.34 9.95
CA PRO A 39 25.03 46.10 9.39
C PRO A 39 24.29 45.32 10.49
N GLY A 40 22.97 45.46 10.53
CA GLY A 40 22.09 44.73 11.45
C GLY A 40 20.88 45.51 11.97
N ALA A 41 20.86 46.83 11.82
CA ALA A 41 19.70 47.66 12.13
C ALA A 41 19.20 48.30 10.85
N ILE A 42 18.25 47.66 10.17
CA ILE A 42 17.49 48.35 9.11
C ILE A 42 16.68 49.43 9.83
N PRO A 43 16.91 50.73 9.57
CA PRO A 43 16.12 51.77 10.19
C PRO A 43 14.67 51.58 9.76
N ALA A 44 13.77 51.35 10.72
CA ALA A 44 12.34 51.18 10.43
C ALA A 44 11.74 52.41 9.73
N VAL A 45 12.36 53.58 9.91
CA VAL A 45 12.01 54.84 9.24
C VAL A 45 13.28 55.58 8.86
N ALA A 46 13.37 56.05 7.62
CA ALA A 46 14.44 56.92 7.14
C ALA A 46 13.85 58.11 6.36
N SER A 47 14.30 59.32 6.65
CA SER A 47 13.89 60.53 5.92
C SER A 47 15.07 61.20 5.23
N VAL A 48 14.88 61.62 3.98
CA VAL A 48 15.88 62.31 3.17
C VAL A 48 15.27 63.57 2.58
N VAL A 49 15.99 64.69 2.70
CA VAL A 49 15.60 65.98 2.12
C VAL A 49 16.19 66.09 0.72
N LEU A 50 15.33 66.28 -0.28
CA LEU A 50 15.73 66.46 -1.67
C LEU A 50 16.18 67.92 -1.92
N PRO A 51 16.97 68.16 -2.98
CA PRO A 51 17.50 69.49 -3.31
C PRO A 51 16.42 70.55 -3.60
N ASP A 52 15.19 70.12 -3.85
CA ASP A 52 14.00 70.95 -4.07
C ASP A 52 13.23 71.27 -2.78
N GLY A 53 13.78 70.88 -1.61
CA GLY A 53 13.20 71.12 -0.29
C GLY A 53 12.14 70.11 0.13
N ARG A 54 11.85 69.08 -0.69
CA ARG A 54 10.87 68.04 -0.34
C ARG A 54 11.50 67.00 0.59
N VAL A 55 10.76 66.57 1.61
CA VAL A 55 11.20 65.51 2.53
C VAL A 55 10.51 64.20 2.16
N VAL A 56 11.28 63.19 1.77
CA VAL A 56 10.77 61.83 1.50
C VAL A 56 11.07 60.96 2.71
N THR A 57 10.02 60.39 3.31
CA THR A 57 10.13 59.46 4.45
C THR A 57 9.78 58.05 3.98
N GLY A 58 10.73 57.14 4.06
CA GLY A 58 10.53 55.71 3.80
C GLY A 58 10.29 54.95 5.11
N TYR A 59 9.35 54.01 5.08
CA TYR A 59 9.10 53.05 6.15
C TYR A 59 9.54 51.66 5.67
N ALA A 60 10.34 50.96 6.47
CA ALA A 60 10.71 49.57 6.17
C ALA A 60 9.60 48.64 6.69
N ILE A 61 9.00 47.85 5.78
CA ILE A 61 8.10 46.76 6.16
C ILE A 61 8.97 45.51 6.32
N ASP A 62 8.99 44.96 7.53
CA ASP A 62 9.69 43.71 7.83
C ASP A 62 9.03 42.56 7.03
N PRO A 63 9.75 41.80 6.20
CA PRO A 63 9.16 40.67 5.49
C PRO A 63 8.63 39.67 6.51
N ALA A 64 7.33 39.36 6.44
CA ALA A 64 6.67 38.42 7.32
C ALA A 64 7.46 37.10 7.37
N LYS A 65 8.14 36.85 8.49
CA LYS A 65 8.77 35.56 8.75
C LYS A 65 7.65 34.51 8.81
N PRO A 66 7.64 33.51 7.93
CA PRO A 66 6.74 32.38 8.11
C PRO A 66 7.14 31.68 9.42
N GLU A 67 6.21 31.65 10.36
CA GLU A 67 6.34 30.96 11.63
C GLU A 67 6.73 29.49 11.37
N PRO A 68 7.75 28.93 12.06
CA PRO A 68 8.17 27.57 11.82
C PRO A 68 7.03 26.64 12.23
N VAL A 69 6.38 26.06 11.22
CA VAL A 69 5.45 24.93 11.39
C VAL A 69 6.15 23.90 12.26
N THR A 70 5.60 23.67 13.45
CA THR A 70 6.09 22.64 14.38
C THR A 70 6.32 21.37 13.59
N ALA A 71 7.58 20.94 13.47
CA ALA A 71 7.95 19.80 12.64
C ALA A 71 7.22 18.56 13.17
N LYS A 72 6.19 18.12 12.45
CA LYS A 72 5.53 16.83 12.69
C LYS A 72 6.62 15.76 12.71
N PRO A 73 6.61 14.81 13.66
CA PRO A 73 7.66 13.80 13.74
C PRO A 73 7.80 13.14 12.38
N ALA A 74 9.03 13.10 11.84
CA ALA A 74 9.30 12.45 10.57
C ALA A 74 9.09 10.94 10.75
N VAL A 75 7.85 10.49 10.62
CA VAL A 75 7.54 9.07 10.63
C VAL A 75 8.12 8.51 9.34
N SER A 76 9.23 7.80 9.48
CA SER A 76 9.93 7.21 8.36
C SER A 76 8.97 6.32 7.57
N ARG A 77 8.73 6.64 6.28
CA ARG A 77 7.83 5.86 5.43
C ARG A 77 8.30 4.41 5.30
N THR A 78 9.62 4.16 5.39
CA THR A 78 10.16 2.80 5.46
C THR A 78 9.73 2.10 6.74
N ALA A 79 9.71 2.75 7.90
CA ALA A 79 9.20 2.14 9.14
C ALA A 79 7.69 1.81 9.04
N VAL A 80 6.90 2.70 8.41
CA VAL A 80 5.47 2.45 8.17
C VAL A 80 5.27 1.29 7.19
N ASN A 81 6.03 1.25 6.09
CA ASN A 81 5.94 0.17 5.10
C ASN A 81 6.43 -1.17 5.64
N VAL A 82 7.42 -1.17 6.53
CA VAL A 82 7.92 -2.38 7.21
C VAL A 82 6.92 -2.86 8.25
N ALA A 83 6.29 -1.96 9.01
CA ALA A 83 5.25 -2.34 9.97
C ALA A 83 3.99 -2.88 9.24
N LEU A 84 3.52 -2.17 8.22
CA LEU A 84 2.32 -2.56 7.45
C LEU A 84 2.59 -3.80 6.57
N GLY A 85 3.74 -3.84 5.91
CA GLY A 85 4.14 -4.92 5.02
C GLY A 85 4.59 -6.18 5.78
N GLY A 86 5.38 -6.03 6.84
CA GLY A 86 5.90 -7.17 7.61
C GLY A 86 4.83 -7.82 8.51
N ILE A 87 4.22 -7.04 9.41
CA ILE A 87 3.20 -7.57 10.34
C ILE A 87 1.94 -7.97 9.57
N GLY A 88 1.54 -7.18 8.56
CA GLY A 88 0.42 -7.51 7.69
C GLY A 88 0.64 -8.80 6.92
N PHE A 89 1.83 -9.00 6.34
CA PHE A 89 2.15 -10.24 5.63
C PHE A 89 2.24 -11.45 6.57
N ALA A 90 2.83 -11.31 7.76
CA ALA A 90 2.89 -12.38 8.75
C ALA A 90 1.48 -12.77 9.24
N ALA A 91 0.59 -11.80 9.44
CA ALA A 91 -0.80 -12.05 9.81
C ALA A 91 -1.58 -12.76 8.71
N VAL A 92 -1.42 -12.34 7.44
CA VAL A 92 -2.07 -13.00 6.29
C VAL A 92 -1.52 -14.40 6.08
N CYS A 93 -0.19 -14.59 6.13
CA CYS A 93 0.45 -15.88 5.96
C CYS A 93 0.09 -16.84 7.11
N GLY A 94 0.13 -16.38 8.36
CA GLY A 94 -0.32 -17.15 9.52
C GLY A 94 -1.80 -17.49 9.45
N GLY A 95 -2.64 -16.53 9.04
CA GLY A 95 -4.08 -16.75 8.83
C GLY A 95 -4.37 -17.77 7.73
N LEU A 96 -3.62 -17.74 6.63
CA LEU A 96 -3.77 -18.70 5.53
C LEU A 96 -3.36 -20.12 5.98
N LEU A 97 -2.26 -20.25 6.73
CA LEU A 97 -1.86 -21.52 7.33
C LEU A 97 -2.91 -22.06 8.31
N LEU A 98 -3.45 -21.20 9.19
CA LEU A 98 -4.53 -21.60 10.10
C LEU A 98 -5.80 -22.01 9.35
N LEU A 99 -6.15 -21.32 8.27
CA LEU A 99 -7.30 -21.68 7.43
C LEU A 99 -7.09 -23.03 6.75
N THR A 100 -5.93 -23.26 6.13
CA THR A 100 -5.62 -24.53 5.47
C THR A 100 -5.61 -25.69 6.48
N THR A 101 -4.98 -25.50 7.63
CA THR A 101 -4.94 -26.53 8.68
C THR A 101 -6.32 -26.82 9.26
N PHE A 102 -7.17 -25.80 9.45
CA PHE A 102 -8.54 -25.97 9.89
C PHE A 102 -9.38 -26.78 8.89
N ILE A 103 -9.34 -26.42 7.60
CA ILE A 103 -10.06 -27.15 6.55
C ILE A 103 -9.57 -28.60 6.46
N ALA A 104 -8.25 -28.80 6.51
CA ALA A 104 -7.66 -30.13 6.50
C ALA A 104 -8.11 -30.98 7.70
N ALA A 105 -8.14 -30.39 8.91
CA ALA A 105 -8.62 -31.05 10.11
C ALA A 105 -10.11 -31.41 10.02
N LEU A 106 -10.93 -30.51 9.48
CA LEU A 106 -12.36 -30.77 9.24
C LEU A 106 -12.56 -31.93 8.27
N ALA A 107 -11.83 -31.94 7.16
CA ALA A 107 -11.88 -33.03 6.18
C ALA A 107 -11.42 -34.36 6.78
N ALA A 108 -10.34 -34.34 7.58
CA ALA A 108 -9.84 -35.53 8.27
C ALA A 108 -10.86 -36.06 9.28
N LEU A 109 -11.52 -35.20 10.04
CA LEU A 109 -12.58 -35.60 10.97
C LEU A 109 -13.74 -36.26 10.23
N ILE A 110 -14.21 -35.64 9.13
CA ILE A 110 -15.28 -36.21 8.30
C ILE A 110 -14.86 -37.57 7.75
N GLN A 111 -13.64 -37.69 7.23
CA GLN A 111 -13.11 -38.94 6.72
C GLN A 111 -13.04 -40.03 7.79
N GLN A 112 -12.61 -39.68 9.02
CA GLN A 112 -12.59 -40.60 10.14
C GLN A 112 -13.99 -41.07 10.52
N LEU A 113 -15.00 -40.19 10.51
CA LEU A 113 -16.39 -40.58 10.75
C LEU A 113 -16.93 -41.52 9.67
N ILE A 114 -16.59 -41.26 8.40
CA ILE A 114 -16.96 -42.16 7.28
C ILE A 114 -16.31 -43.52 7.45
N ILE A 115 -15.01 -43.59 7.76
CA ILE A 115 -14.29 -44.84 7.99
C ILE A 115 -14.89 -45.60 9.18
N LEU A 116 -15.16 -44.91 10.28
CA LEU A 116 -15.79 -45.50 11.46
C LEU A 116 -17.15 -46.12 11.11
N ALA A 117 -18.00 -45.37 10.40
CA ALA A 117 -19.27 -45.88 9.93
C ALA A 117 -19.08 -47.10 9.03
N ALA A 118 -18.18 -47.03 8.05
CA ALA A 118 -17.90 -48.13 7.13
C ALA A 118 -17.43 -49.39 7.86
N VAL A 119 -16.61 -49.28 8.90
CA VAL A 119 -16.16 -50.42 9.71
C VAL A 119 -17.30 -51.01 10.53
N ILE A 120 -18.13 -50.18 11.17
CA ILE A 120 -19.28 -50.65 11.95
C ILE A 120 -20.28 -51.38 11.05
N PHE A 121 -20.67 -50.75 9.93
CA PHE A 121 -21.60 -51.35 8.97
C PHE A 121 -20.99 -52.57 8.29
N GLY A 122 -19.75 -52.49 7.82
CA GLY A 122 -19.05 -53.60 7.18
C GLY A 122 -18.89 -54.80 8.12
N GLY A 123 -18.53 -54.55 9.38
CA GLY A 123 -18.45 -55.57 10.42
C GLY A 123 -19.81 -56.21 10.72
N PHE A 124 -20.87 -55.40 10.85
CA PHE A 124 -22.23 -55.89 11.03
C PHE A 124 -22.67 -56.79 9.87
N ILE A 125 -22.47 -56.35 8.62
CA ILE A 125 -22.79 -57.14 7.43
C ILE A 125 -21.95 -58.41 7.36
N ALA A 126 -20.66 -58.34 7.70
CA ALA A 126 -19.80 -59.52 7.78
C ALA A 126 -20.31 -60.53 8.80
N VAL A 127 -20.75 -60.10 9.99
CA VAL A 127 -21.38 -60.99 10.98
C VAL A 127 -22.68 -61.59 10.44
N GLN A 128 -23.50 -60.84 9.70
CA GLN A 128 -24.74 -61.39 9.13
C GLN A 128 -24.49 -62.43 8.03
N ILE A 129 -23.42 -62.28 7.23
CA ILE A 129 -23.09 -63.19 6.12
C ILE A 129 -22.27 -64.39 6.60
N LEU A 130 -21.26 -64.15 7.44
CA LEU A 130 -20.28 -65.13 7.90
C LEU A 130 -20.60 -65.72 9.28
N GLY A 131 -21.52 -65.10 10.02
CA GLY A 131 -21.97 -65.61 11.31
C GLY A 131 -22.73 -66.92 11.15
N PRO A 132 -22.76 -67.75 12.20
CA PRO A 132 -23.56 -68.97 12.20
C PRO A 132 -25.00 -68.57 11.95
N ARG A 133 -25.53 -68.94 10.78
CA ARG A 133 -26.97 -68.92 10.53
C ARG A 133 -27.57 -69.72 11.67
N HIS A 134 -28.29 -69.05 12.56
CA HIS A 134 -29.19 -69.70 13.50
C HIS A 134 -30.35 -70.28 12.69
N GLY A 135 -30.06 -71.22 11.79
CA GLY A 135 -31.05 -72.10 11.23
C GLY A 135 -31.50 -72.94 12.40
N ASP A 136 -32.76 -72.75 12.81
CA ASP A 136 -33.79 -73.80 12.93
C ASP A 136 -33.34 -75.24 13.24
N GLY A 137 -32.27 -75.39 14.01
CA GLY A 137 -31.81 -76.60 14.65
C GLY A 137 -32.51 -76.80 15.99
N GLY A 138 -33.65 -76.14 16.20
CA GLY A 138 -34.63 -76.64 17.15
C GLY A 138 -34.93 -78.07 16.75
N THR A 139 -34.63 -79.02 17.62
CA THR A 139 -34.94 -80.43 17.38
C THR A 139 -36.46 -80.51 17.21
N VAL A 140 -36.94 -80.51 15.97
CA VAL A 140 -38.34 -80.79 15.66
C VAL A 140 -38.51 -82.30 15.81
N VAL A 141 -38.44 -82.77 17.05
CA VAL A 141 -38.82 -84.14 17.39
C VAL A 141 -40.30 -84.22 17.10
N ASN A 142 -40.65 -84.95 16.05
CA ASN A 142 -42.02 -85.37 15.79
C ASN A 142 -42.47 -86.20 17.01
N ILE A 143 -43.11 -85.55 17.99
CA ILE A 143 -43.53 -86.15 19.26
C ILE A 143 -44.36 -87.42 18.99
N ARG A 144 -45.15 -87.43 17.90
CA ARG A 144 -45.91 -88.61 17.45
C ARG A 144 -45.03 -89.82 17.12
N LYS A 145 -43.87 -89.62 16.48
CA LYS A 145 -42.89 -90.70 16.21
C LYS A 145 -42.12 -91.11 17.48
N ALA A 146 -41.84 -90.16 18.37
CA ALA A 146 -41.14 -90.44 19.62
C ALA A 146 -41.97 -91.32 20.57
N ILE A 147 -43.29 -91.13 20.60
CA ILE A 147 -44.21 -91.94 21.41
C ILE A 147 -44.31 -93.37 20.88
N PHE A 148 -44.51 -93.58 19.57
CA PHE A 148 -44.58 -94.92 18.98
C PHE A 148 -43.29 -95.74 19.19
N LYS A 149 -42.13 -95.09 19.16
CA LYS A 149 -40.83 -95.75 19.41
C LYS A 149 -40.68 -96.25 20.86
N ARG A 150 -41.33 -95.60 21.83
CA ARG A 150 -41.25 -95.97 23.26
C ARG A 150 -42.37 -96.91 23.72
N ASN A 151 -43.43 -97.08 22.93
CA ASN A 151 -44.61 -97.87 23.28
C ASN A 151 -44.61 -99.30 22.71
N HIS A 152 -43.45 -99.84 22.33
CA HIS A 152 -43.32 -101.25 21.95
C HIS A 152 -43.24 -102.13 23.21
N PHE A 153 -44.35 -102.23 23.94
CA PHE A 153 -44.53 -103.27 24.94
C PHE A 153 -44.66 -104.59 24.18
N HIS A 154 -43.60 -105.41 24.23
CA HIS A 154 -43.71 -106.81 23.85
C HIS A 154 -44.70 -107.47 24.82
N SER A 155 -45.74 -108.09 24.27
CA SER A 155 -46.55 -109.07 24.99
C SER A 155 -45.81 -110.41 25.06
#